data_AF-A0A9P0T6S3-F1
#
_entry.id   AF-A0A9P0T6S3-F1
#
_cell.length_a   1.000
_cell.length_b   1.000
_cell.length_c   1.000
_cell.angle_alpha   90.00
_cell.angle_beta   90.00
_cell.angle_gamma   90.00
#
_symmetry.space_group_name_H-M   'P 1'
#
loop_
_entity.id
_entity.type
_entity.pdbx_description
1 polymer ?
#
loop_
_entity_poly.entity_id
_entity_poly.type
_entity_poly.pdbx_seq_one_letter_code
_entity_poly.pdbx_strand_id
1 'polypeptide(L)'
;MEASYEIIFEDVPKTVESSPIQTWTLSETLTGLILVLVIYLALVLKILPTFMKHRQPFQLNRLLSIYNAVQVTSSVYIVLLYTKYVFRHGVITTRCPQGEDLKDVITDIIPYFIAKHVDLLDTIFFILRKKQNQVTFLHVYHHSAMVGWTWLHYMYHPCDHFVVVGLINSFVHVIMYTYYWLASMGPDYARFVWWKKHLTKVQLIQFVLVISNLYYQQKLSSCPLPAAFHYYCLFCISSFFVLFINFYLQSYTKRRVSNSNKQALKD
;
A
#
# COMPACT_ATOMS: atom_id res chain seq x y z
N MET A 1 53.93 10.48 10.70
CA MET A 1 52.87 10.30 11.71
C MET A 1 51.55 10.58 11.00
N GLU A 2 50.97 9.56 10.40
CA GLU A 2 49.68 9.64 9.70
C GLU A 2 48.77 8.53 10.23
N ALA A 3 47.48 8.87 10.24
CA ALA A 3 46.42 8.33 11.08
C ALA A 3 46.05 6.87 10.81
N SER A 4 45.54 6.22 11.85
CA SER A 4 44.68 5.03 11.75
C SER A 4 43.39 5.33 12.50
N TYR A 5 42.32 5.62 11.75
CA TYR A 5 40.97 5.64 12.28
C TYR A 5 40.50 4.19 12.44
N GLU A 6 40.42 3.71 13.68
CA GLU A 6 39.73 2.45 13.99
C GLU A 6 38.22 2.68 13.83
N ILE A 7 37.62 1.94 12.89
CA ILE A 7 36.18 1.92 12.68
C ILE A 7 35.58 1.08 13.82
N ILE A 8 34.88 1.75 14.74
CA ILE A 8 34.08 1.11 15.78
C ILE A 8 32.85 0.48 15.10
N PHE A 9 32.97 -0.78 14.69
CA PHE A 9 31.80 -1.65 14.54
C PHE A 9 31.46 -2.19 15.93
N GLU A 10 30.68 -1.40 16.67
CA GLU A 10 30.09 -1.81 17.93
C GLU A 10 29.14 -3.00 17.70
N ASP A 11 29.38 -4.05 18.46
CA ASP A 11 28.67 -5.31 18.61
C ASP A 11 27.22 -5.34 18.11
N VAL A 12 27.00 -5.97 16.96
CA VAL A 12 25.71 -6.56 16.62
C VAL A 12 25.55 -7.82 17.48
N PRO A 13 24.56 -7.91 18.38
CA PRO A 13 24.37 -9.08 19.23
C PRO A 13 24.15 -10.32 18.34
N LYS A 14 25.06 -11.28 18.44
CA LYS A 14 24.94 -12.62 17.86
C LYS A 14 23.92 -13.45 18.65
N THR A 15 22.64 -13.11 18.56
CA THR A 15 21.52 -13.95 19.01
C THR A 15 20.29 -13.73 18.13
N VAL A 16 20.48 -13.86 16.81
CA VAL A 16 19.35 -14.22 15.94
C VAL A 16 19.43 -15.74 15.79
N GLU A 17 18.82 -16.42 16.74
CA GLU A 17 18.48 -17.83 16.61
C GLU A 17 17.72 -17.97 15.28
N SER A 18 18.34 -18.69 14.34
CA SER A 18 17.89 -18.78 12.95
C SER A 18 16.45 -19.28 12.91
N SER A 19 15.51 -18.39 12.61
CA SER A 19 14.15 -18.79 12.25
C SER A 19 14.25 -19.79 11.09
N PRO A 20 13.53 -20.93 11.12
CA PRO A 20 13.61 -21.98 10.09
C PRO A 20 13.00 -21.58 8.73
N ILE A 21 12.91 -20.29 8.45
CA ILE A 21 12.24 -19.70 7.30
C ILE A 21 13.31 -18.95 6.53
N GLN A 22 13.67 -19.50 5.37
CA GLN A 22 14.75 -18.98 4.54
C GLN A 22 14.31 -17.64 3.91
N THR A 23 14.76 -16.54 4.49
CA THR A 23 14.62 -15.19 3.91
C THR A 23 15.72 -14.94 2.89
N TRP A 24 15.47 -14.00 1.99
CA TRP A 24 16.45 -13.54 1.02
C TRP A 24 17.45 -12.60 1.68
N THR A 25 18.67 -12.56 1.16
CA THR A 25 19.61 -11.50 1.51
C THR A 25 19.08 -10.14 1.04
N LEU A 26 19.61 -9.05 1.62
CA LEU A 26 19.22 -7.70 1.20
C LEU A 26 19.51 -7.47 -0.28
N SER A 27 20.64 -7.96 -0.79
CA SER A 27 21.01 -7.83 -2.21
C SER A 27 20.04 -8.56 -3.12
N GLU A 28 19.72 -9.82 -2.84
CA GLU A 28 18.74 -10.60 -3.62
C GLU A 28 17.36 -9.91 -3.61
N THR A 29 16.94 -9.44 -2.42
CA THR A 29 15.67 -8.73 -2.24
C THR A 29 15.62 -7.46 -3.09
N LEU A 30 16.67 -6.63 -3.03
CA LEU A 30 16.76 -5.39 -3.80
C LEU A 30 16.84 -5.65 -5.30
N THR A 31 17.58 -6.66 -5.74
CA THR A 31 17.66 -7.04 -7.16
C THR A 31 16.30 -7.48 -7.69
N GLY A 32 15.60 -8.37 -6.97
CA GLY A 32 14.25 -8.80 -7.35
C GLY A 32 13.27 -7.63 -7.39
N LEU A 33 13.31 -6.76 -6.39
CA LEU A 33 12.47 -5.57 -6.34
C LEU A 33 12.72 -4.62 -7.52
N ILE A 34 13.99 -4.28 -7.79
CA ILE A 34 14.35 -3.39 -8.90
C ILE A 34 13.84 -3.96 -10.22
N LEU A 35 14.01 -5.27 -10.45
CA LEU A 35 13.51 -5.92 -11.65
C LEU A 35 11.99 -5.76 -11.79
N VAL A 36 11.22 -6.07 -10.75
CA VAL A 36 9.75 -5.94 -10.76
C VAL A 36 9.32 -4.49 -11.01
N LEU A 37 9.95 -3.52 -10.33
CA LEU A 37 9.61 -2.11 -10.50
C LEU A 37 9.99 -1.56 -11.87
N VAL A 38 11.15 -1.93 -12.41
CA VAL A 38 11.57 -1.51 -13.75
C VAL A 38 10.61 -2.05 -14.80
N ILE A 39 10.23 -3.32 -14.71
CA ILE A 39 9.25 -3.93 -15.63
C ILE A 39 7.91 -3.19 -15.53
N TYR A 40 7.40 -3.00 -14.32
CA TYR A 40 6.13 -2.29 -14.10
C TYR A 40 6.16 -0.87 -14.65
N LEU A 41 7.19 -0.08 -14.32
CA LEU A 41 7.32 1.31 -14.76
C LEU A 41 7.50 1.42 -16.28
N ALA A 42 8.32 0.56 -16.89
CA ALA A 42 8.46 0.51 -18.34
C ALA A 42 7.12 0.19 -19.01
N LEU A 43 6.37 -0.77 -18.44
CA LEU A 43 5.06 -1.18 -18.95
C LEU A 43 4.05 -0.02 -18.90
N VAL A 44 3.90 0.64 -17.75
CA VAL A 44 2.84 1.64 -17.55
C VAL A 44 3.20 3.05 -18.04
N LEU A 45 4.48 3.43 -18.06
CA LEU A 45 4.89 4.78 -18.48
C LEU A 45 5.26 4.88 -19.96
N LYS A 46 5.65 3.77 -20.60
CA LYS A 46 6.13 3.80 -21.99
C LYS A 46 5.42 2.80 -22.90
N ILE A 47 5.44 1.51 -22.56
CA ILE A 47 5.01 0.45 -23.48
C ILE A 47 3.51 0.50 -23.73
N LEU A 48 2.68 0.40 -22.68
CA LEU A 48 1.22 0.42 -22.82
C LEU A 48 0.68 1.75 -23.35
N PRO A 49 1.14 2.94 -22.91
CA PRO A 49 0.70 4.20 -23.50
C PRO A 49 1.01 4.30 -25.00
N THR A 50 2.19 3.84 -25.43
CA THR A 50 2.57 3.82 -26.85
C THR A 50 1.70 2.85 -27.64
N PHE A 51 1.46 1.65 -27.11
CA PHE A 51 0.58 0.66 -27.71
C PHE A 51 -0.86 1.18 -27.89
N MET A 52 -1.36 1.97 -26.92
CA MET A 52 -2.70 2.53 -26.95
C MET A 52 -2.82 3.83 -27.77
N LYS A 53 -1.72 4.42 -28.23
CA LYS A 53 -1.71 5.72 -28.95
C LYS A 53 -2.67 5.72 -30.15
N HIS A 54 -2.62 4.67 -30.96
CA HIS A 54 -3.41 4.54 -32.19
C HIS A 54 -4.63 3.61 -32.07
N ARG A 55 -5.01 3.21 -30.85
CA ARG A 55 -6.15 2.30 -30.60
C ARG A 55 -7.32 3.01 -29.94
N GLN A 56 -8.52 2.50 -30.13
CA GLN A 56 -9.69 2.95 -29.36
C GLN A 56 -9.64 2.39 -27.92
N PRO A 57 -10.26 3.06 -26.92
CA PRO A 57 -10.29 2.56 -25.55
C PRO A 57 -11.02 1.21 -25.48
N PHE A 58 -10.44 0.24 -24.76
CA PHE A 58 -11.06 -1.08 -24.61
C PHE A 58 -12.29 -1.01 -23.70
N GLN A 59 -13.36 -1.73 -24.08
CA GLN A 59 -14.56 -1.87 -23.28
C GLN A 59 -14.41 -3.04 -22.29
N LEU A 60 -13.80 -2.76 -21.14
CA LEU A 60 -13.45 -3.78 -20.13
C LEU A 60 -14.44 -3.86 -18.95
N ASN A 61 -15.69 -3.43 -19.12
CA ASN A 61 -16.63 -3.26 -17.99
C ASN A 61 -16.86 -4.56 -17.20
N ARG A 62 -17.13 -5.68 -17.89
CA ARG A 62 -17.33 -6.99 -17.25
C ARG A 62 -16.05 -7.48 -16.55
N LEU A 63 -14.90 -7.34 -17.20
CA LEU A 63 -13.61 -7.72 -16.64
C LEU A 63 -13.30 -6.90 -15.38
N LEU A 64 -13.53 -5.59 -15.42
CA LEU A 64 -13.35 -4.71 -14.26
C LEU A 64 -14.32 -5.01 -13.14
N SER A 65 -15.57 -5.37 -13.46
CA SER A 65 -16.53 -5.78 -12.43
C SER A 65 -16.05 -7.05 -11.71
N ILE A 66 -15.61 -8.07 -12.45
CA ILE A 66 -15.06 -9.30 -11.87
C ILE A 66 -13.80 -9.00 -11.06
N TYR A 67 -12.86 -8.23 -11.63
CA TYR A 67 -11.62 -7.84 -10.97
C TYR A 67 -11.87 -7.10 -9.65
N ASN A 68 -12.75 -6.10 -9.64
CA ASN A 68 -13.07 -5.35 -8.43
C ASN A 68 -13.80 -6.23 -7.39
N ALA A 69 -14.66 -7.17 -7.82
CA ALA A 69 -15.30 -8.13 -6.92
C ALA A 69 -14.28 -9.07 -6.25
N VAL A 70 -13.30 -9.55 -7.02
CA VAL A 70 -12.18 -10.35 -6.50
C VAL A 70 -11.36 -9.51 -5.51
N GLN A 71 -11.04 -8.26 -5.85
CA GLN A 71 -10.33 -7.35 -4.96
C GLN A 71 -11.07 -7.10 -3.63
N VAL A 72 -12.39 -6.90 -3.67
CA VAL A 72 -13.22 -6.80 -2.46
C VAL A 72 -13.12 -8.09 -1.64
N THR A 73 -13.31 -9.23 -2.27
CA THR A 73 -13.29 -10.54 -1.58
C THR A 73 -11.94 -10.83 -0.94
N SER A 74 -10.85 -10.60 -1.66
CA SER A 74 -9.48 -10.74 -1.15
C SER A 74 -9.21 -9.78 0.01
N SER A 75 -9.68 -8.53 -0.09
CA SER A 75 -9.53 -7.55 0.99
C SER A 75 -10.32 -7.95 2.24
N VAL A 76 -11.55 -8.47 2.09
CA VAL A 76 -12.34 -9.01 3.21
C VAL A 76 -11.63 -10.19 3.86
N TYR A 77 -11.09 -11.11 3.05
CA TYR A 77 -10.33 -12.25 3.56
C TYR A 77 -9.13 -11.81 4.42
N ILE A 78 -8.34 -10.86 3.94
CA ILE A 78 -7.19 -10.31 4.69
C ILE A 78 -7.64 -9.60 5.97
N VAL A 79 -8.75 -8.85 5.93
CA VAL A 79 -9.32 -8.21 7.13
C VAL A 79 -9.67 -9.26 8.18
N LEU A 80 -10.34 -10.35 7.80
CA LEU A 80 -10.69 -11.43 8.73
C LEU A 80 -9.45 -12.10 9.31
N LEU A 81 -8.43 -12.35 8.49
CA LEU A 81 -7.17 -12.95 8.88
C LEU A 81 -6.43 -12.11 9.92
N TYR A 82 -6.21 -10.83 9.63
CA TYR A 82 -5.50 -9.93 10.55
C TYR A 82 -6.34 -9.54 11.77
N THR A 83 -7.67 -9.53 11.65
CA THR A 83 -8.55 -9.36 12.80
C THR A 83 -8.42 -10.54 13.77
N LYS A 84 -8.36 -11.78 13.26
CA LYS A 84 -8.09 -12.97 14.08
C LYS A 84 -6.73 -12.86 14.78
N TYR A 85 -5.69 -12.37 14.10
CA TYR A 85 -4.39 -12.10 14.71
C TYR A 85 -4.49 -11.08 15.85
N VAL A 86 -5.12 -9.93 15.59
CA VAL A 86 -5.30 -8.84 16.58
C VAL A 86 -6.12 -9.28 17.79
N PHE A 87 -7.14 -10.13 17.61
CA PHE A 87 -7.88 -10.69 18.74
C PHE A 87 -7.03 -11.60 19.63
N ARG A 88 -6.03 -12.28 19.07
CA ARG A 88 -5.15 -13.20 19.81
C ARG A 88 -3.98 -12.49 20.48
N HIS A 89 -3.44 -11.44 19.84
CA HIS A 89 -2.16 -10.84 20.25
C HIS A 89 -2.26 -9.35 20.61
N GLY A 90 -3.44 -8.76 20.47
CA GLY A 90 -3.68 -7.34 20.70
C GLY A 90 -3.32 -6.47 19.49
N VAL A 91 -3.65 -5.18 19.60
CA VAL A 91 -3.31 -4.15 18.60
C VAL A 91 -1.84 -3.76 18.66
N ILE A 92 -1.25 -3.83 19.84
CA ILE A 92 0.18 -3.63 20.06
C ILE A 92 0.71 -4.93 20.62
N THR A 93 1.60 -5.60 19.87
CA THR A 93 2.10 -6.91 20.29
C THR A 93 3.19 -6.74 21.34
N THR A 94 3.02 -7.40 22.49
CA THR A 94 3.96 -7.36 23.62
C THR A 94 4.82 -8.62 23.68
N ARG A 95 4.98 -9.30 22.54
CA ARG A 95 5.74 -10.53 22.42
C ARG A 95 6.45 -10.58 21.09
N CYS A 96 7.47 -11.42 21.02
CA CYS A 96 8.19 -11.70 19.79
C CYS A 96 7.65 -13.00 19.19
N PRO A 97 7.19 -13.02 17.93
CA PRO A 97 6.78 -14.26 17.27
C PRO A 97 7.99 -15.19 17.11
N GLN A 98 7.85 -16.45 17.51
CA GLN A 98 8.90 -17.48 17.45
C GLN A 98 8.31 -18.83 17.01
N GLY A 99 9.14 -19.70 16.43
CA GLY A 99 8.75 -21.07 16.07
C GLY A 99 7.54 -21.13 15.13
N GLU A 100 6.50 -21.87 15.54
CA GLU A 100 5.27 -22.05 14.76
C GLU A 100 4.48 -20.75 14.58
N ASP A 101 4.45 -19.90 15.61
CA ASP A 101 3.72 -18.65 15.54
C ASP A 101 4.34 -17.67 14.53
N LEU A 102 5.66 -17.66 14.38
CA LEU A 102 6.32 -16.90 13.31
C LEU A 102 5.94 -17.46 11.93
N LYS A 103 5.80 -18.78 11.78
CA LYS A 103 5.35 -19.39 10.52
C LYS A 103 3.90 -18.99 10.19
N ASP A 104 3.03 -18.94 11.19
CA ASP A 104 1.65 -18.47 11.04
C ASP A 104 1.61 -17.01 10.58
N VAL A 105 2.38 -16.13 11.23
CA VAL A 105 2.50 -14.72 10.82
C VAL A 105 2.96 -14.59 9.37
N ILE A 106 3.97 -15.36 8.96
CA ILE A 106 4.48 -15.31 7.58
C ILE A 106 3.48 -15.82 6.57
N THR A 107 2.76 -16.89 6.91
CA THR A 107 1.67 -17.41 6.08
C THR A 107 0.59 -16.36 5.90
N ASP A 108 0.28 -15.60 6.97
CA ASP A 108 -0.72 -14.56 6.94
C ASP A 108 -0.29 -13.29 6.19
N ILE A 109 1.02 -13.10 5.95
CA ILE A 109 1.56 -11.99 5.12
C ILE A 109 1.35 -12.27 3.62
N ILE A 110 1.39 -13.54 3.19
CA ILE A 110 1.34 -13.92 1.76
C ILE A 110 0.11 -13.36 1.03
N PRO A 111 -1.13 -13.46 1.54
CA PRO A 111 -2.30 -12.91 0.85
C PRO A 111 -2.21 -11.40 0.62
N TYR A 112 -1.67 -10.65 1.59
CA TYR A 112 -1.49 -9.20 1.48
C TYR A 112 -0.39 -8.85 0.48
N PHE A 113 0.73 -9.58 0.50
CA PHE A 113 1.80 -9.45 -0.50
C PHE A 113 1.27 -9.65 -1.92
N ILE A 114 0.50 -10.72 -2.16
CA ILE A 114 -0.12 -10.99 -3.46
C ILE A 114 -1.10 -9.87 -3.83
N ALA A 115 -1.95 -9.43 -2.90
CA ALA A 115 -2.91 -8.35 -3.16
C ALA A 115 -2.23 -7.07 -3.67
N LYS A 116 -1.11 -6.65 -3.05
CA LYS A 116 -0.39 -5.45 -3.52
C LYS A 116 0.20 -5.58 -4.92
N HIS A 117 0.53 -6.79 -5.36
CA HIS A 117 0.98 -7.04 -6.74
C HIS A 117 -0.20 -7.02 -7.72
N VAL A 118 -1.34 -7.59 -7.33
CA VAL A 118 -2.58 -7.55 -8.13
C VAL A 118 -3.08 -6.11 -8.29
N ASP A 119 -2.91 -5.25 -7.27
CA ASP A 119 -3.25 -3.82 -7.32
C ASP A 119 -2.53 -3.08 -8.47
N LEU A 120 -1.38 -3.57 -8.96
CA LEU A 120 -0.68 -2.97 -10.12
C LEU A 120 -1.52 -3.01 -11.42
N LEU A 121 -2.46 -3.96 -11.51
CA LEU A 121 -3.37 -4.08 -12.65
C LEU A 121 -4.30 -2.87 -12.79
N ASP A 122 -4.57 -2.13 -11.70
CA ASP A 122 -5.37 -0.89 -11.74
C ASP A 122 -4.81 0.10 -12.78
N THR A 123 -3.50 0.32 -12.73
CA THR A 123 -2.79 1.22 -13.66
C THR A 123 -2.89 0.73 -15.10
N ILE A 124 -2.76 -0.59 -15.30
CA ILE A 124 -2.88 -1.21 -16.63
C ILE A 124 -4.30 -0.97 -17.18
N PHE A 125 -5.34 -1.22 -16.38
CA PHE A 125 -6.71 -1.00 -16.80
C PHE A 125 -7.02 0.47 -17.09
N PHE A 126 -6.45 1.41 -16.33
CA PHE A 126 -6.59 2.85 -16.62
C PHE A 126 -6.02 3.21 -18.00
N ILE A 127 -4.84 2.68 -18.34
CA ILE A 127 -4.19 2.94 -19.63
C ILE A 127 -4.99 2.30 -20.78
N LEU A 128 -5.40 1.03 -20.63
CA LEU A 128 -6.18 0.31 -21.64
C LEU A 128 -7.54 0.96 -21.93
N ARG A 129 -8.12 1.68 -20.95
CA ARG A 129 -9.36 2.45 -21.10
C ARG A 129 -9.15 3.91 -21.51
N LYS A 130 -7.91 4.32 -21.78
CA LYS A 130 -7.51 5.71 -22.04
C LYS A 130 -7.95 6.69 -20.94
N LYS A 131 -7.91 6.26 -19.67
CA LYS A 131 -8.18 7.08 -18.48
C LYS A 131 -6.88 7.61 -17.88
N GLN A 132 -6.06 8.26 -18.70
CA GLN A 132 -4.73 8.73 -18.30
C GLN A 132 -4.77 9.75 -17.14
N ASN A 133 -5.88 10.47 -16.99
CA ASN A 133 -6.13 11.36 -15.85
C ASN A 133 -6.16 10.64 -14.49
N GLN A 134 -6.31 9.31 -14.47
CA GLN A 134 -6.23 8.49 -13.26
C GLN A 134 -4.80 8.01 -12.97
N VAL A 135 -3.94 7.94 -13.99
CA VAL A 135 -2.52 7.57 -13.88
C VAL A 135 -1.70 8.79 -13.44
N THR A 136 -1.93 9.22 -12.21
CA THR A 136 -1.22 10.36 -11.60
C THR A 136 0.12 9.93 -11.00
N PHE A 137 1.00 10.90 -10.73
CA PHE A 137 2.23 10.65 -9.97
C PHE A 137 1.92 9.96 -8.63
N LEU A 138 0.92 10.45 -7.89
CA LEU A 138 0.49 9.88 -6.62
C LEU A 138 0.11 8.40 -6.77
N HIS A 139 -0.68 8.06 -7.79
CA HIS A 139 -1.09 6.69 -8.07
C HIS A 139 0.11 5.79 -8.33
N VAL A 140 0.95 6.14 -9.31
CA VAL A 140 2.10 5.31 -9.70
C VAL A 140 3.12 5.21 -8.56
N TYR A 141 3.41 6.31 -7.86
CA TYR A 141 4.30 6.31 -6.71
C TYR A 141 3.78 5.41 -5.57
N HIS A 142 2.51 5.53 -5.21
CA HIS A 142 1.88 4.70 -4.18
C HIS A 142 1.97 3.21 -4.53
N HIS A 143 1.54 2.81 -5.73
CA HIS A 143 1.56 1.40 -6.12
C HIS A 143 2.98 0.82 -6.18
N SER A 144 3.96 1.58 -6.72
CA SER A 144 5.36 1.16 -6.74
C SER A 144 5.93 1.02 -5.31
N ALA A 145 5.67 1.99 -4.44
CA ALA A 145 6.21 1.99 -3.09
C ALA A 145 5.53 0.95 -2.19
N MET A 146 4.24 0.65 -2.36
CA MET A 146 3.56 -0.44 -1.65
C MET A 146 4.10 -1.82 -2.04
N VAL A 147 4.40 -2.04 -3.33
CA VAL A 147 5.08 -3.27 -3.78
C VAL A 147 6.50 -3.32 -3.22
N GLY A 148 7.26 -2.23 -3.28
CA GLY A 148 8.60 -2.18 -2.68
C GLY A 148 8.61 -2.47 -1.19
N TRP A 149 7.68 -1.87 -0.46
CA TRP A 149 7.52 -2.10 0.97
C TRP A 149 7.18 -3.56 1.29
N THR A 150 6.15 -4.11 0.65
CA THR A 150 5.73 -5.50 0.90
C THR A 150 6.76 -6.53 0.45
N TRP A 151 7.56 -6.22 -0.57
CA TRP A 151 8.69 -7.04 -0.99
C TRP A 151 9.80 -7.08 0.06
N LEU A 152 10.20 -5.92 0.59
CA LEU A 152 11.16 -5.85 1.69
C LEU A 152 10.66 -6.53 2.97
N HIS A 153 9.38 -6.33 3.30
CA HIS A 153 8.76 -6.96 4.47
C HIS A 153 8.71 -8.48 4.34
N TYR A 154 8.21 -9.03 3.23
CA TYR A 154 8.04 -10.47 3.09
C TYR A 154 9.36 -11.21 2.81
N MET A 155 10.20 -10.70 1.92
CA MET A 155 11.41 -11.41 1.47
C MET A 155 12.61 -11.22 2.39
N TYR A 156 12.78 -10.04 3.00
CA TYR A 156 13.96 -9.72 3.80
C TYR A 156 13.71 -9.78 5.31
N HIS A 157 12.64 -9.14 5.79
CA HIS A 157 12.39 -9.02 7.23
C HIS A 157 10.92 -9.27 7.62
N PRO A 158 10.43 -10.51 7.52
CA PRO A 158 9.07 -10.84 7.90
C PRO A 158 8.86 -10.70 9.40
N CYS A 159 7.84 -9.94 9.79
CA CYS A 159 7.45 -9.72 11.18
C CYS A 159 5.98 -9.33 11.30
N ASP A 160 5.45 -9.38 12.52
CA ASP A 160 4.06 -9.10 12.85
C ASP A 160 3.72 -7.61 13.05
N HIS A 161 4.73 -6.73 13.09
CA HIS A 161 4.55 -5.29 13.35
C HIS A 161 3.62 -4.59 12.35
N PHE A 162 3.51 -5.13 11.15
CA PHE A 162 2.72 -4.53 10.08
C PHE A 162 1.34 -5.16 9.93
N VAL A 163 0.96 -6.12 10.79
CA VAL A 163 -0.34 -6.79 10.70
C VAL A 163 -1.49 -5.79 10.89
N VAL A 164 -1.41 -4.91 11.90
CA VAL A 164 -2.43 -3.87 12.11
C VAL A 164 -2.44 -2.85 10.98
N VAL A 165 -1.27 -2.50 10.44
CA VAL A 165 -1.17 -1.62 9.26
C VAL A 165 -1.86 -2.25 8.05
N GLY A 166 -1.58 -3.53 7.79
CA GLY A 166 -2.22 -4.31 6.74
C GLY A 166 -3.72 -4.46 6.95
N LEU A 167 -4.18 -4.61 8.19
CA LEU A 167 -5.59 -4.68 8.55
C LEU A 167 -6.33 -3.39 8.18
N ILE A 168 -5.81 -2.24 8.63
CA ILE A 168 -6.41 -0.93 8.34
C ILE A 168 -6.39 -0.68 6.82
N ASN A 169 -5.27 -0.96 6.14
CA ASN A 169 -5.19 -0.81 4.68
C ASN A 169 -6.22 -1.67 3.96
N SER A 170 -6.31 -2.95 4.32
CA SER A 170 -7.24 -3.91 3.70
C SER A 170 -8.69 -3.51 3.95
N PHE A 171 -9.02 -3.02 5.14
CA PHE A 171 -10.35 -2.48 5.44
C PHE A 171 -10.72 -1.31 4.53
N VAL A 172 -9.81 -0.35 4.34
CA VAL A 172 -10.05 0.76 3.40
C VAL A 172 -10.12 0.26 1.95
N HIS A 173 -9.35 -0.76 1.58
CA HIS A 173 -9.43 -1.40 0.26
C HIS A 173 -10.79 -2.08 0.03
N VAL A 174 -11.41 -2.70 1.05
CA VAL A 174 -12.80 -3.20 0.94
C VAL A 174 -13.73 -2.07 0.52
N ILE A 175 -13.67 -0.92 1.19
CA ILE A 175 -14.53 0.24 0.89
C ILE A 175 -14.23 0.81 -0.50
N MET A 176 -12.95 0.97 -0.83
CA MET A 176 -12.49 1.54 -2.11
C MET A 176 -12.85 0.66 -3.30
N TYR A 177 -12.57 -0.65 -3.24
CA TYR A 177 -12.89 -1.55 -4.34
C TYR A 177 -14.38 -1.84 -4.44
N THR A 178 -15.14 -1.78 -3.34
CA THR A 178 -16.61 -1.81 -3.42
C THR A 178 -17.14 -0.61 -4.20
N TYR A 179 -16.58 0.58 -3.96
CA TYR A 179 -16.91 1.75 -4.76
C TYR A 179 -16.59 1.56 -6.25
N TYR A 180 -15.40 1.04 -6.60
CA TYR A 180 -15.03 0.81 -8.00
C TYR A 180 -15.86 -0.30 -8.66
N TRP A 181 -16.21 -1.33 -7.91
CA TRP A 181 -17.08 -2.40 -8.35
C TRP A 181 -18.46 -1.85 -8.74
N LEU A 182 -19.11 -1.09 -7.85
CA LEU A 182 -20.40 -0.44 -8.12
C LEU A 182 -20.29 0.55 -9.29
N ALA A 183 -19.22 1.34 -9.36
CA ALA A 183 -18.98 2.28 -10.46
C ALA A 183 -18.80 1.57 -11.83
N SER A 184 -18.39 0.31 -11.83
CA SER A 184 -18.19 -0.48 -13.06
C SER A 184 -19.47 -1.12 -13.61
N MET A 185 -20.55 -1.19 -12.81
CA MET A 185 -21.84 -1.78 -13.21
C MET A 185 -22.70 -0.87 -14.11
N GLY A 186 -22.27 0.36 -14.34
CA GLY A 186 -22.91 1.27 -15.31
C GLY A 186 -23.80 2.35 -14.67
N PRO A 187 -24.56 3.09 -15.51
CA PRO A 187 -25.29 4.29 -15.10
C PRO A 187 -26.34 4.05 -14.01
N ASP A 188 -26.99 2.88 -14.01
CA ASP A 188 -28.04 2.53 -13.04
C ASP A 188 -27.53 2.45 -11.60
N TYR A 189 -26.22 2.19 -11.46
CA TYR A 189 -25.52 2.13 -10.18
C TYR A 189 -24.80 3.44 -9.83
N ALA A 190 -24.78 4.43 -10.73
CA ALA A 190 -24.14 5.73 -10.50
C ALA A 190 -24.75 6.47 -9.30
N ARG A 191 -26.05 6.24 -9.02
CA ARG A 191 -26.73 6.79 -7.83
C ARG A 191 -26.13 6.30 -6.51
N PHE A 192 -25.51 5.11 -6.49
CA PHE A 192 -24.91 4.55 -5.28
C PHE A 192 -23.47 5.05 -5.07
N VAL A 193 -22.82 5.76 -5.99
CA VAL A 193 -21.41 6.18 -5.83
C VAL A 193 -21.23 7.64 -5.37
N TRP A 194 -22.22 8.17 -4.64
CA TRP A 194 -22.21 9.55 -4.12
C TRP A 194 -21.15 9.79 -3.03
N TRP A 195 -20.69 8.74 -2.35
CA TRP A 195 -19.76 8.85 -1.22
C TRP A 195 -18.28 8.99 -1.61
N LYS A 196 -17.95 9.23 -2.88
CA LYS A 196 -16.57 9.40 -3.37
C LYS A 196 -15.73 10.34 -2.49
N LYS A 197 -16.31 11.47 -2.06
CA LYS A 197 -15.64 12.47 -1.21
C LYS A 197 -15.30 11.95 0.19
N HIS A 198 -16.06 10.99 0.70
CA HIS A 198 -15.83 10.38 2.00
C HIS A 198 -14.70 9.35 1.95
N LEU A 199 -14.48 8.70 0.80
CA LEU A 199 -13.37 7.76 0.61
C LEU A 199 -12.01 8.42 0.88
N THR A 200 -11.77 9.60 0.32
CA THR A 200 -10.50 10.31 0.54
C THR A 200 -10.32 10.71 2.01
N LYS A 201 -11.40 11.01 2.73
CA LYS A 201 -11.34 11.29 4.18
C LYS A 201 -10.98 10.03 4.97
N VAL A 202 -11.58 8.89 4.64
CA VAL A 202 -11.27 7.60 5.27
C VAL A 202 -9.80 7.23 5.04
N GLN A 203 -9.27 7.42 3.82
CA GLN A 203 -7.85 7.21 3.51
C GLN A 203 -6.92 8.11 4.34
N LEU A 204 -7.28 9.39 4.52
CA LEU A 204 -6.50 10.30 5.36
C LEU A 204 -6.52 9.88 6.84
N ILE A 205 -7.68 9.46 7.36
CA ILE A 205 -7.80 8.93 8.72
C ILE A 205 -6.95 7.66 8.88
N GLN A 206 -6.96 6.76 7.89
CA GLN A 206 -6.11 5.57 7.88
C GLN A 206 -4.63 5.93 8.07
N PHE A 207 -4.11 6.92 7.34
CA PHE A 207 -2.69 7.27 7.47
C PHE A 207 -2.33 7.73 8.88
N VAL A 208 -3.20 8.52 9.52
CA VAL A 208 -3.00 8.93 10.92
C VAL A 208 -2.96 7.72 11.84
N LEU A 209 -3.94 6.81 11.72
CA LEU A 209 -4.00 5.59 12.53
C LEU A 209 -2.78 4.69 12.33
N VAL A 210 -2.33 4.52 11.08
CA VAL A 210 -1.15 3.71 10.73
C VAL A 210 0.13 4.32 11.30
N ILE A 211 0.33 5.64 11.16
CA ILE A 211 1.51 6.32 11.72
C ILE A 211 1.53 6.18 13.24
N SER A 212 0.38 6.39 13.91
CA SER A 212 0.27 6.19 15.36
C SER A 212 0.58 4.75 15.76
N ASN A 213 -0.02 3.77 15.08
CA ASN A 213 0.23 2.36 15.37
C ASN A 213 1.70 1.99 15.22
N LEU A 214 2.37 2.40 14.13
CA LEU A 214 3.81 2.14 13.93
C LEU A 214 4.68 2.76 15.02
N TYR A 215 4.36 4.00 15.43
CA TYR A 215 5.09 4.66 16.51
C TYR A 215 4.96 3.91 17.84
N TYR A 216 3.73 3.56 18.23
CA TYR A 216 3.49 2.84 19.49
C TYR A 216 4.01 1.41 19.44
N GLN A 217 3.87 0.72 18.31
CA GLN A 217 4.39 -0.63 18.11
C GLN A 217 5.92 -0.64 18.27
N GLN A 218 6.64 0.31 17.67
CA GLN A 218 8.09 0.41 17.85
C GLN A 218 8.50 0.70 19.29
N LYS A 219 7.73 1.51 20.02
CA LYS A 219 8.05 1.93 21.39
C LYS A 219 7.72 0.88 22.45
N LEU A 220 6.65 0.12 22.24
CA LEU A 220 6.05 -0.76 23.25
C LEU A 220 6.25 -2.26 22.95
N SER A 221 6.65 -2.62 21.73
CA SER A 221 6.93 -4.01 21.37
C SER A 221 8.16 -4.54 22.11
N SER A 222 8.09 -5.80 22.54
CA SER A 222 9.22 -6.53 23.11
C SER A 222 10.32 -6.84 22.10
N CYS A 223 9.99 -6.82 20.81
CA CYS A 223 10.94 -6.91 19.71
C CYS A 223 10.77 -5.69 18.80
N PRO A 224 11.50 -4.60 19.02
CA PRO A 224 11.47 -3.43 18.15
C PRO A 224 12.11 -3.75 16.78
N LEU A 225 11.66 -3.06 15.73
CA LEU A 225 12.31 -3.17 14.42
C LEU A 225 13.70 -2.53 14.46
N PRO A 226 14.63 -2.99 13.61
CA PRO A 226 15.85 -2.26 13.33
C PRO A 226 15.54 -0.80 12.95
N ALA A 227 16.25 0.15 13.57
CA ALA A 227 15.93 1.58 13.45
C ALA A 227 15.84 2.06 12.00
N ALA A 228 16.78 1.63 11.14
CA ALA A 228 16.78 1.98 9.72
C ALA A 228 15.50 1.52 9.00
N PHE A 229 15.02 0.31 9.30
CA PHE A 229 13.81 -0.26 8.69
C PHE A 229 12.55 0.49 9.17
N HIS A 230 12.49 0.80 10.47
CA HIS A 230 11.40 1.58 11.05
C HIS A 230 11.31 2.99 10.45
N TYR A 231 12.42 3.74 10.42
CA TYR A 231 12.43 5.11 9.90
C TYR A 231 12.18 5.16 8.39
N TYR A 232 12.65 4.17 7.63
CA TYR A 232 12.31 4.04 6.22
C TYR A 232 10.79 3.86 6.01
N CYS A 233 10.16 2.97 6.78
CA CYS A 233 8.70 2.77 6.76
C CYS A 233 7.94 4.07 7.07
N LEU A 234 8.34 4.73 8.16
CA LEU A 234 7.71 5.96 8.63
C LEU A 234 7.83 7.08 7.59
N PHE A 235 8.98 7.19 6.93
CA PHE A 235 9.19 8.13 5.84
C PHE A 235 8.25 7.85 4.66
N CYS A 236 8.17 6.59 4.21
CA CYS A 236 7.28 6.19 3.11
C CYS A 236 5.80 6.50 3.39
N ILE A 237 5.30 6.18 4.59
CA ILE A 237 3.90 6.43 4.94
C ILE A 237 3.63 7.93 5.12
N SER A 238 4.58 8.67 5.70
CA SER A 238 4.46 10.12 5.83
C SER A 238 4.45 10.82 4.46
N SER A 239 5.23 10.34 3.50
CA SER A 239 5.21 10.89 2.14
C SER A 239 3.85 10.65 1.46
N PHE A 240 3.24 9.48 1.65
CA PHE A 240 1.88 9.22 1.17
C PHE A 240 0.86 10.16 1.79
N PHE A 241 0.92 10.35 3.12
CA PHE A 241 0.02 11.26 3.81
C PHE A 241 0.07 12.69 3.24
N VAL A 242 1.27 13.23 3.04
CA VAL A 242 1.47 14.57 2.44
C VAL A 242 0.88 14.64 1.03
N LEU A 243 1.13 13.62 0.19
CA LEU A 243 0.62 13.59 -1.17
C LEU A 243 -0.92 13.47 -1.21
N PHE A 244 -1.52 12.67 -0.33
CA PHE A 244 -2.97 12.54 -0.23
C PHE A 244 -3.64 13.81 0.31
N ILE A 245 -3.02 14.52 1.25
CA ILE A 245 -3.48 15.84 1.69
C ILE A 245 -3.45 16.81 0.51
N ASN A 246 -2.35 16.86 -0.23
CA ASN A 246 -2.23 17.74 -1.38
C ASN A 246 -3.31 17.44 -2.43
N PHE A 247 -3.53 16.16 -2.74
CA PHE A 247 -4.61 15.72 -3.63
C PHE A 247 -6.00 16.15 -3.11
N TYR A 248 -6.27 15.98 -1.81
CA TYR A 248 -7.54 16.36 -1.20
C TYR A 248 -7.79 17.88 -1.30
N LEU A 249 -6.79 18.69 -0.93
CA LEU A 249 -6.88 20.16 -0.98
C LEU A 249 -7.10 20.67 -2.41
N GLN A 250 -6.40 20.09 -3.39
CA GLN A 250 -6.57 20.46 -4.80
C GLN A 250 -7.92 20.03 -5.36
N SER A 251 -8.38 18.82 -5.05
CA SER A 251 -9.59 18.24 -5.64
C SER A 251 -10.88 18.76 -5.03
N TYR A 252 -10.90 19.03 -3.72
CA TYR A 252 -12.14 19.33 -3.00
C TYR A 252 -12.19 20.74 -2.41
N THR A 253 -11.06 21.29 -1.92
CA THR A 253 -11.06 22.63 -1.31
C THR A 253 -10.93 23.72 -2.37
N LYS A 254 -9.88 23.69 -3.19
CA LYS A 254 -9.64 24.73 -4.23
C LYS A 254 -10.74 24.77 -5.29
N ARG A 255 -11.26 23.61 -5.72
CA ARG A 255 -12.39 23.55 -6.67
C ARG A 255 -13.69 24.11 -6.08
N ARG A 256 -13.97 23.87 -4.80
CA ARG A 256 -15.15 24.42 -4.13
C ARG A 256 -15.09 25.94 -4.07
N VAL A 257 -13.95 26.51 -3.66
CA VAL A 257 -13.75 27.97 -3.62
C VAL A 257 -13.86 28.59 -5.01
N SER A 258 -13.25 27.98 -6.04
CA SER A 258 -13.36 28.47 -7.42
C SER A 258 -14.82 28.46 -7.93
N ASN A 259 -15.59 27.42 -7.62
CA ASN A 259 -17.00 27.36 -8.01
C ASN A 259 -17.86 28.38 -7.25
N SER A 260 -17.62 28.58 -5.95
CA SER A 260 -18.29 29.62 -5.17
C SER A 260 -17.99 31.03 -5.69
N ASN A 261 -16.73 31.32 -6.03
CA ASN A 261 -16.35 32.63 -6.58
C ASN A 261 -16.96 32.87 -7.97
N LYS A 262 -17.05 31.83 -8.81
CA LYS A 262 -17.73 31.92 -10.13
C LYS A 262 -19.24 32.15 -9.99
N GLN A 263 -19.84 31.70 -8.90
CA GLN A 263 -21.25 31.95 -8.63
C GLN A 263 -21.46 33.39 -8.12
N ALA A 264 -20.61 33.86 -7.22
CA ALA A 264 -20.65 35.24 -6.73
C ALA A 264 -20.31 36.32 -7.78
N LEU A 265 -19.64 35.96 -8.89
CA LEU A 265 -19.37 36.85 -10.03
C LEU A 265 -20.52 36.90 -11.06
N LYS A 266 -21.53 36.04 -10.91
CA LYS A 266 -22.71 35.96 -11.80
C LYS A 266 -23.96 36.58 -11.19
N ASP A 267 -23.92 36.89 -9.89
CA ASP A 267 -24.94 37.61 -9.14
C ASP A 267 -24.55 39.11 -9.07
#